data_AF-A0A529Y8N0-F1
#
_entry.id   AF-A0A529Y8N0-F1
#
_cell.length_a   1.000
_cell.length_b   1.000
_cell.length_c   1.000
_cell.angle_alpha   90.00
_cell.angle_beta   90.00
_cell.angle_gamma   90.00
#
_symmetry.space_group_name_H-M   'P 1'
#
loop_
_entity.id
_entity.type
_entity.pdbx_description
1 polymer ?
#
loop_
_entity_poly.entity_id
_entity_poly.type
_entity_poly.pdbx_seq_one_letter_code
_entity_poly.pdbx_strand_id
1 'polypeptide(L)'
;PVMLVPLYVLAAGALFAGIIFHGAFIGEGYAEFWKASLFTLPDNHILHEIHELPLWVELAPFVAMVIGLLVAWKFYIRSPELPRSVAANHRLLYAFLLNKWYFDELYDFLFVQPAKRLGRFLWKTGDGTIIDGLGPDGISARVVDVTNRVVKLQTGYLYHYAFAMLIGVAALVTWMML
;
A
#
# COMPACT_ATOMS: atom_id res chain seq x y z
N PRO A 1 -5.17 35.78 -1.11
CA PRO A 1 -5.67 35.97 -2.49
C PRO A 1 -5.50 34.74 -3.43
N VAL A 2 -4.34 34.06 -3.43
CA VAL A 2 -4.06 32.92 -4.34
C VAL A 2 -5.04 31.75 -4.14
N MET A 3 -5.50 31.50 -2.92
CA MET A 3 -6.49 30.43 -2.62
C MET A 3 -7.96 30.85 -2.81
N LEU A 4 -8.25 32.16 -2.79
CA LEU A 4 -9.63 32.65 -2.91
C LEU A 4 -10.15 32.54 -4.34
N VAL A 5 -9.29 32.80 -5.32
CA VAL A 5 -9.68 32.76 -6.74
C VAL A 5 -10.15 31.35 -7.14
N PRO A 6 -9.42 30.25 -6.87
CA PRO A 6 -9.93 28.90 -7.13
C PRO A 6 -11.24 28.60 -6.39
N LEU A 7 -11.37 29.01 -5.13
CA LEU A 7 -12.57 28.75 -4.34
C LEU A 7 -13.81 29.46 -4.90
N TYR A 8 -13.68 30.72 -5.33
CA TYR A 8 -14.79 31.43 -5.97
C TYR A 8 -15.20 30.80 -7.29
N VAL A 9 -14.23 30.38 -8.10
CA VAL A 9 -14.51 29.68 -9.37
C VAL A 9 -15.23 28.36 -9.11
N LEU A 10 -14.78 27.57 -8.13
CA LEU A 10 -15.43 26.31 -7.76
C LEU A 10 -16.83 26.53 -7.18
N ALA A 11 -17.02 27.56 -6.35
CA ALA A 11 -18.33 27.89 -5.78
C ALA A 11 -19.34 28.32 -6.86
N ALA A 12 -18.92 29.17 -7.80
CA ALA A 12 -19.74 29.55 -8.95
C ALA A 12 -20.10 28.32 -9.80
N GLY A 13 -19.12 27.44 -10.07
CA GLY A 13 -19.35 26.18 -10.76
C GLY A 13 -20.38 25.29 -10.04
N ALA A 14 -20.23 25.09 -8.73
CA ALA A 14 -21.14 24.27 -7.94
C ALA A 14 -22.58 24.80 -7.92
N LEU A 15 -22.78 26.12 -7.95
CA LEU A 15 -24.11 26.74 -7.98
C LEU A 15 -24.77 26.67 -9.35
N PHE A 16 -24.02 26.92 -10.43
CA PHE A 16 -24.61 27.15 -11.76
C PHE A 16 -24.46 25.98 -12.72
N ALA A 17 -23.50 25.07 -12.53
CA ALA A 17 -23.26 23.98 -13.47
C ALA A 17 -24.51 23.09 -13.64
N GLY A 18 -25.24 22.80 -12.55
CA GLY A 18 -26.47 22.03 -12.62
C GLY A 18 -27.51 22.67 -13.55
N ILE A 19 -27.75 23.97 -13.41
CA ILE A 19 -28.75 24.71 -14.22
C ILE A 19 -28.30 24.80 -15.68
N ILE A 20 -27.02 25.10 -15.92
CA ILE A 20 -26.48 25.30 -17.27
C ILE A 20 -26.46 23.99 -18.06
N PHE A 21 -26.07 22.88 -17.43
CA PHE A 21 -25.88 21.59 -18.11
C PHE A 21 -27.09 20.65 -18.03
N HIS A 22 -28.13 20.97 -17.26
CA HIS A 22 -29.35 20.15 -17.12
C HIS A 22 -29.90 19.65 -18.46
N GLY A 23 -30.14 20.57 -19.41
CA GLY A 23 -30.72 20.22 -20.71
C GLY A 23 -29.84 19.31 -21.57
N ALA A 24 -28.52 19.41 -21.44
CA ALA A 24 -27.57 18.56 -22.16
C ALA A 24 -27.38 17.19 -21.48
N PHE A 25 -27.42 17.13 -20.15
CA PHE A 25 -27.05 15.92 -19.39
C PHE A 25 -28.22 14.99 -19.12
N ILE A 26 -29.44 15.52 -18.97
CA ILE A 26 -30.65 14.75 -18.64
C ILE A 26 -31.90 15.20 -19.42
N GLY A 27 -31.83 16.31 -20.17
CA GLY A 27 -32.93 16.80 -20.99
C GLY A 27 -32.85 16.34 -22.45
N GLU A 28 -33.46 17.12 -23.35
CA GLU A 28 -33.58 16.81 -24.78
C GLU A 28 -32.21 16.65 -25.49
N GLY A 29 -31.15 17.28 -24.99
CA GLY A 29 -29.80 17.19 -25.53
C GLY A 29 -29.01 15.94 -25.12
N TYR A 30 -29.60 15.04 -24.33
CA TYR A 30 -28.93 13.85 -23.78
C TYR A 30 -28.23 13.01 -24.85
N ALA A 31 -28.94 12.67 -25.93
CA ALA A 31 -28.44 11.79 -26.98
C ALA A 31 -27.26 12.43 -27.75
N GLU A 32 -27.31 13.74 -27.98
CA GLU A 32 -26.25 14.47 -28.69
C GLU A 32 -25.02 14.70 -27.81
N PHE A 33 -25.22 14.94 -26.51
CA PHE A 33 -24.14 15.19 -25.56
C PHE A 33 -23.35 13.91 -25.27
N TRP A 34 -24.03 12.81 -24.95
CA TRP A 34 -23.39 11.55 -24.57
C TRP A 34 -23.02 10.65 -25.75
N LYS A 35 -23.66 10.83 -26.92
CA LYS A 35 -23.42 10.05 -28.15
C LYS A 35 -23.36 8.54 -27.86
N ALA A 36 -22.17 7.95 -28.00
CA ALA A 36 -21.93 6.52 -27.78
C ALA A 36 -21.26 6.20 -26.42
N SER A 37 -21.04 7.20 -25.55
CA SER A 37 -20.38 7.01 -24.26
C SER A 37 -21.29 6.39 -23.20
N LEU A 38 -22.60 6.59 -23.29
CA LEU A 38 -23.60 5.96 -22.44
C LEU A 38 -24.52 5.09 -23.29
N PHE A 39 -24.52 3.79 -23.03
CA PHE A 39 -25.38 2.84 -23.73
C PHE A 39 -26.71 2.67 -22.99
N THR A 40 -27.81 3.04 -23.65
CA THR A 40 -29.17 2.81 -23.17
C THR A 40 -29.82 1.70 -23.99
N LEU A 41 -30.40 0.70 -23.32
CA LEU A 41 -31.17 -0.34 -24.00
C LEU A 41 -32.40 0.28 -24.70
N PRO A 42 -32.86 -0.30 -25.83
CA PRO A 42 -34.04 0.19 -26.56
C PRO A 42 -35.32 0.29 -25.70
N ASP A 43 -35.47 -0.59 -24.70
CA ASP A 43 -36.63 -0.61 -23.83
C ASP A 43 -36.47 0.26 -22.57
N ASN A 44 -35.32 0.94 -22.39
CA ASN A 44 -35.06 1.75 -21.21
C ASN A 44 -35.61 3.17 -21.38
N HIS A 45 -36.84 3.38 -20.89
CA HIS A 45 -37.55 4.66 -20.96
C HIS A 45 -37.42 5.49 -19.67
N ILE A 46 -36.53 5.11 -18.74
CA ILE A 46 -36.39 5.76 -17.43
C ILE A 46 -36.22 7.27 -17.56
N LEU A 47 -35.41 7.75 -18.52
CA LEU A 47 -35.18 9.19 -18.72
C LEU A 47 -36.43 9.96 -19.18
N HIS A 48 -37.32 9.32 -19.94
CA HIS A 48 -38.60 9.90 -20.35
C HIS A 48 -39.64 9.86 -19.21
N GLU A 49 -39.64 8.77 -18.42
CA GLU A 49 -40.55 8.56 -17.29
C GLU A 49 -40.19 9.40 -16.05
N ILE A 50 -39.00 10.01 -15.99
CA ILE A 50 -38.60 10.90 -14.88
C ILE A 50 -39.61 12.04 -14.67
N HIS A 51 -40.22 12.55 -15.75
CA HIS A 51 -41.21 13.62 -15.68
C HIS A 51 -42.59 13.16 -15.18
N GLU A 52 -42.83 11.85 -15.15
CA GLU A 52 -44.09 11.25 -14.66
C GLU A 52 -44.02 10.85 -13.19
N LEU A 53 -42.85 11.03 -12.55
CA LEU A 53 -42.67 10.72 -11.14
C LEU A 53 -43.55 11.62 -10.26
N PRO A 54 -44.20 11.06 -9.23
CA PRO A 54 -44.91 11.86 -8.25
C PRO A 54 -43.99 12.87 -7.56
N LEU A 55 -44.48 14.09 -7.37
CA LEU A 55 -43.74 15.21 -6.75
C LEU A 55 -43.14 14.88 -5.37
N TRP A 56 -43.72 13.95 -4.61
CA TRP A 56 -43.16 13.54 -3.32
C TRP A 56 -41.83 12.77 -3.47
N VAL A 57 -41.62 12.05 -4.57
CA VAL A 57 -40.37 11.34 -4.87
C VAL A 57 -39.27 12.35 -5.21
N GLU A 58 -39.61 13.38 -5.99
CA GLU A 58 -38.70 14.47 -6.34
C GLU A 58 -38.26 15.27 -5.10
N LEU A 59 -39.19 15.53 -4.17
CA LEU A 59 -38.90 16.25 -2.94
C LEU A 59 -38.25 15.39 -1.84
N ALA A 60 -38.30 14.05 -1.93
CA ALA A 60 -37.80 13.16 -0.88
C ALA A 60 -36.30 13.37 -0.57
N PRO A 61 -35.38 13.49 -1.55
CA PRO A 61 -33.98 13.80 -1.28
C PRO A 61 -33.78 15.14 -0.58
N PHE A 62 -34.55 16.17 -0.95
CA PHE A 62 -34.50 17.48 -0.31
C PHE A 62 -34.95 17.41 1.15
N VAL A 63 -36.06 16.72 1.42
CA VAL A 63 -36.56 16.51 2.79
C VAL A 63 -35.55 15.70 3.62
N ALA A 64 -34.97 14.64 3.05
CA ALA A 64 -33.92 13.87 3.72
C ALA A 64 -32.68 14.72 4.04
N MET A 65 -32.26 15.60 3.13
CA MET A 65 -31.17 16.55 3.35
C MET A 65 -31.50 17.51 4.51
N VAL A 66 -32.70 18.10 4.54
CA VAL A 66 -33.13 19.00 5.64
C VAL A 66 -33.14 18.27 6.97
N ILE A 67 -33.70 17.05 7.02
CA ILE A 67 -33.70 16.22 8.24
C ILE A 67 -32.26 15.94 8.68
N GLY A 68 -31.39 15.53 7.76
CA GLY A 68 -29.97 15.29 8.04
C GLY A 68 -29.27 16.53 8.60
N LEU A 69 -29.52 17.70 8.02
CA LEU A 69 -28.98 18.97 8.49
C LEU A 69 -29.46 19.31 9.91
N LEU A 70 -30.76 19.16 10.19
CA LEU A 70 -31.32 19.44 11.51
C LEU A 70 -30.78 18.47 12.58
N VAL A 71 -30.64 17.19 12.24
CA VAL A 71 -30.03 16.18 13.12
C VAL A 71 -28.57 16.55 13.37
N ALA A 72 -27.78 16.87 12.35
CA ALA A 72 -26.39 17.27 12.50
C ALA A 72 -26.25 18.55 13.34
N TRP A 73 -27.05 19.57 13.07
CA TRP A 73 -27.06 20.82 13.86
C TRP A 73 -27.38 20.54 15.34
N LYS A 74 -28.35 19.67 15.61
CA LYS A 74 -28.67 19.27 16.99
C LYS A 74 -27.50 18.57 17.67
N PHE A 75 -26.87 17.61 16.99
CA PHE A 75 -25.78 16.79 17.52
C PHE A 75 -24.47 17.57 17.70
N TYR A 76 -24.17 18.54 16.83
CA TYR A 76 -22.86 19.22 16.83
C TYR A 76 -22.89 20.67 17.33
N ILE A 77 -24.01 21.37 17.24
CA ILE A 77 -24.12 22.77 17.70
C ILE A 77 -24.95 22.86 18.98
N ARG A 78 -26.16 22.29 19.00
CA ARG A 78 -27.09 22.50 20.13
C ARG A 78 -26.78 21.66 21.37
N SER A 79 -26.34 20.42 21.17
CA SER A 79 -26.13 19.42 22.23
C SER A 79 -24.99 18.43 21.88
N PRO A 80 -23.72 18.84 21.98
CA PRO A 80 -22.55 18.00 21.69
C PRO A 80 -22.40 16.74 22.55
N GLU A 81 -23.15 16.64 23.65
CA GLU A 81 -23.22 15.46 24.52
C GLU A 81 -23.97 14.27 23.89
N LEU A 82 -24.88 14.52 22.93
CA LEU A 82 -25.69 13.48 22.29
C LEU A 82 -24.87 12.47 21.47
N PRO A 83 -23.92 12.89 20.60
CA PRO A 83 -23.08 11.92 19.90
C PRO A 83 -22.32 11.00 20.86
N ARG A 84 -21.83 11.54 21.98
CA ARG A 84 -21.09 10.78 22.98
C ARG A 84 -21.98 9.71 23.65
N SER A 85 -23.20 10.06 24.03
CA SER A 85 -24.13 9.10 24.65
C SER A 85 -24.59 8.01 23.68
N VAL A 86 -24.87 8.38 22.42
CA VAL A 86 -25.21 7.41 21.37
C VAL A 86 -24.06 6.44 21.11
N ALA A 87 -22.83 6.96 21.01
CA ALA A 87 -21.63 6.13 20.83
C ALA A 87 -21.37 5.19 22.01
N ALA A 88 -21.60 5.64 23.24
CA ALA A 88 -21.47 4.81 24.44
C ALA A 88 -22.49 3.65 24.44
N ASN A 89 -23.74 3.93 24.05
CA ASN A 89 -24.80 2.92 23.97
C ASN A 89 -24.59 1.92 22.82
N HIS A 90 -24.00 2.36 21.70
CA HIS A 90 -23.83 1.57 20.48
C HIS A 90 -22.36 1.33 20.17
N ARG A 91 -21.57 0.97 21.20
CA ARG A 91 -20.10 0.88 21.11
C ARG A 91 -19.61 -0.01 19.96
N LEU A 92 -20.29 -1.12 19.68
CA LEU A 92 -19.92 -2.04 18.60
C LEU A 92 -20.08 -1.39 17.22
N LEU A 93 -21.25 -0.82 16.94
CA LEU A 93 -21.53 -0.13 15.67
C LEU A 93 -20.63 1.09 15.51
N TYR A 94 -20.43 1.85 16.60
CA TYR A 94 -19.51 2.97 16.62
C TYR A 94 -18.08 2.53 16.30
N ALA A 95 -17.56 1.49 16.96
CA ALA A 95 -16.22 0.98 16.70
C ALA A 95 -16.07 0.44 15.27
N PHE A 96 -17.10 -0.22 14.73
CA PHE A 96 -17.12 -0.69 13.35
C PHE A 96 -17.00 0.46 12.35
N LEU A 97 -17.83 1.49 12.49
CA LEU A 97 -17.80 2.67 11.61
C LEU A 97 -16.53 3.51 11.80
N LEU A 98 -16.05 3.64 13.05
CA LEU A 98 -14.84 4.38 13.40
C LEU A 98 -13.59 3.75 12.78
N ASN A 99 -13.49 2.42 12.83
CA ASN A 99 -12.36 1.67 12.23
C ASN A 99 -12.58 1.39 10.75
N LYS A 100 -13.36 2.23 10.04
CA LYS A 100 -13.61 2.10 8.59
C LYS A 100 -13.98 0.67 8.16
N TRP A 101 -14.82 0.01 8.96
CA TRP A 101 -15.30 -1.34 8.74
C TRP A 101 -14.22 -2.44 8.85
N TYR A 102 -13.06 -2.12 9.43
CA TYR A 102 -11.90 -3.00 9.62
C TYR A 102 -11.27 -3.54 8.32
N PHE A 103 -11.56 -2.93 7.16
CA PHE A 103 -10.96 -3.34 5.89
C PHE A 103 -9.46 -3.06 5.84
N ASP A 104 -9.01 -1.93 6.38
CA ASP A 104 -7.60 -1.54 6.40
C ASP A 104 -6.78 -2.55 7.23
N GLU A 105 -7.28 -2.93 8.40
CA GLU A 105 -6.64 -3.88 9.30
C GLU A 105 -6.64 -5.30 8.73
N LEU A 106 -7.75 -5.71 8.09
CA LEU A 106 -7.82 -7.00 7.41
C LEU A 106 -6.80 -7.06 6.26
N TYR A 107 -6.68 -5.98 5.49
CA TYR A 107 -5.71 -5.90 4.40
C TYR A 107 -4.26 -5.92 4.91
N ASP A 108 -3.96 -5.19 5.99
CA ASP A 108 -2.64 -5.22 6.61
C ASP A 108 -2.30 -6.62 7.11
N PHE A 109 -3.23 -7.25 7.82
CA PHE A 109 -3.05 -8.59 8.37
C PHE A 109 -2.90 -9.67 7.29
N LEU A 110 -3.72 -9.63 6.24
CA LEU A 110 -3.79 -10.69 5.24
C LEU A 110 -2.73 -10.55 4.14
N PHE A 111 -2.39 -9.32 3.74
CA PHE A 111 -1.49 -9.09 2.60
C PHE A 111 -0.18 -8.44 3.03
N VAL A 112 -0.24 -7.34 3.79
CA VAL A 112 0.96 -6.53 4.06
C VAL A 112 1.93 -7.25 5.00
N GLN A 113 1.45 -7.76 6.14
CA GLN A 113 2.31 -8.44 7.12
C GLN A 113 2.91 -9.74 6.57
N PRO A 114 2.16 -10.62 5.88
CA PRO A 114 2.72 -11.82 5.30
C PRO A 114 3.74 -11.51 4.20
N ALA A 115 3.45 -10.54 3.32
CA ALA A 115 4.41 -10.10 2.31
C ALA A 115 5.71 -9.54 2.93
N LYS A 116 5.59 -8.72 3.99
CA LYS A 116 6.76 -8.21 4.74
C LYS A 116 7.56 -9.34 5.39
N ARG A 117 6.90 -10.34 6.00
CA ARG A 117 7.55 -11.50 6.61
C ARG A 117 8.27 -12.35 5.58
N LEU A 118 7.63 -12.62 4.45
CA LEU A 118 8.22 -13.35 3.34
C LEU A 118 9.45 -12.61 2.78
N GLY A 119 9.34 -11.29 2.56
CA GLY A 119 10.46 -10.46 2.12
C GLY A 119 11.64 -10.49 3.10
N ARG A 120 11.38 -10.39 4.41
CA ARG A 120 12.44 -10.52 5.43
C ARG A 120 13.07 -11.89 5.46
N PHE A 121 12.29 -12.95 5.28
CA PHE A 121 12.80 -14.32 5.23
C PHE A 121 13.74 -14.49 4.02
N LEU A 122 13.32 -14.04 2.84
CA LEU A 122 14.15 -14.11 1.63
C LEU A 122 15.44 -13.30 1.79
N TRP A 123 15.38 -12.12 2.40
CA TRP A 123 16.57 -11.31 2.62
C TRP A 123 17.53 -11.90 3.66
N LYS A 124 17.05 -12.23 4.87
CA LYS A 124 17.94 -12.68 5.95
C LYS A 124 18.44 -14.10 5.75
N THR A 125 17.54 -15.01 5.36
CA THR A 125 17.88 -16.43 5.17
C THR A 125 18.46 -16.67 3.78
N GLY A 126 17.82 -16.16 2.73
CA GLY A 126 18.26 -16.37 1.37
C GLY A 126 19.57 -15.64 1.08
N ASP A 127 19.56 -14.32 1.17
CA ASP A 127 20.71 -13.50 0.78
C ASP A 127 21.83 -13.57 1.83
N GLY A 128 21.56 -13.08 3.04
CA GLY A 128 22.62 -12.93 4.06
C GLY A 128 23.21 -14.24 4.58
N THR A 129 22.40 -15.30 4.73
CA THR A 129 22.89 -16.56 5.30
C THR A 129 23.39 -17.53 4.23
N ILE A 130 22.62 -17.71 3.15
CA ILE A 130 22.94 -18.71 2.13
C ILE A 130 23.89 -18.12 1.08
N ILE A 131 23.57 -16.97 0.48
CA ILE A 131 24.40 -16.40 -0.60
C ILE A 131 25.70 -15.84 -0.05
N ASP A 132 25.63 -14.91 0.92
CA ASP A 132 26.83 -14.27 1.45
C ASP A 132 27.66 -15.26 2.29
N GLY A 133 26.97 -16.05 3.13
CA GLY A 133 27.61 -17.02 4.02
C GLY A 133 28.29 -18.20 3.31
N LEU A 134 27.77 -18.69 2.18
CA LEU A 134 28.45 -19.72 1.37
C LEU A 134 29.33 -19.15 0.27
N GLY A 135 29.10 -17.90 -0.13
CA GLY A 135 29.81 -17.23 -1.20
C GLY A 135 31.00 -16.43 -0.66
N PRO A 136 31.03 -15.10 -0.85
CA PRO A 136 32.24 -14.29 -0.64
C PRO A 136 32.78 -14.36 0.79
N ASP A 137 31.90 -14.27 1.78
CA ASP A 137 32.29 -14.21 3.19
C ASP A 137 32.71 -15.58 3.69
N GLY A 138 32.01 -16.64 3.27
CA GLY A 138 32.39 -18.02 3.57
C GLY A 138 33.75 -18.41 2.98
N ILE A 139 33.97 -18.07 1.71
CA ILE A 139 35.24 -18.38 1.02
C ILE A 139 36.38 -17.56 1.64
N SER A 140 36.19 -16.26 1.85
CA SER A 140 37.22 -15.40 2.45
C SER A 140 37.58 -15.82 3.87
N ALA A 141 36.61 -16.19 4.71
CA ALA A 141 36.87 -16.72 6.05
C ALA A 141 37.73 -18.00 6.01
N ARG A 142 37.43 -18.92 5.07
CA ARG A 142 38.22 -20.15 4.90
C ARG A 142 39.65 -19.88 4.42
N VAL A 143 39.82 -18.92 3.51
CA VAL A 143 41.15 -18.51 3.05
C VAL A 143 41.96 -17.95 4.21
N VAL A 144 41.38 -17.04 5.00
CA VAL A 144 42.04 -16.46 6.18
C VAL A 144 42.43 -17.53 7.20
N ASP A 145 41.55 -18.49 7.48
CA ASP A 145 41.83 -19.62 8.38
C ASP A 145 43.02 -20.46 7.91
N VAL A 146 43.06 -20.78 6.61
CA VAL A 146 44.17 -21.54 6.02
C VAL A 146 45.46 -20.74 6.10
N THR A 147 45.44 -19.47 5.70
CA THR A 147 46.62 -18.59 5.75
C THR A 147 47.16 -18.47 7.17
N ASN A 148 46.28 -18.27 8.17
CA ASN A 148 46.69 -18.19 9.58
C ASN A 148 47.34 -19.49 10.09
N ARG A 149 46.94 -20.66 9.57
CA ARG A 149 47.59 -21.94 9.89
C ARG A 149 48.93 -22.08 9.19
N VAL A 150 49.02 -21.70 7.91
CA VAL A 150 50.26 -21.76 7.13
C VAL A 150 51.32 -20.82 7.71
N VAL A 151 50.96 -19.62 8.13
CA VAL A 151 51.89 -18.66 8.75
C VAL A 151 52.53 -19.24 10.01
N LYS A 152 51.81 -20.06 10.80
CA LYS A 152 52.38 -20.71 12.00
C LYS A 152 53.48 -21.73 11.69
N LEU A 153 53.61 -22.19 10.45
CA LEU A 153 54.72 -23.05 10.03
C LEU A 153 56.05 -22.28 9.93
N GLN A 154 56.01 -20.94 9.83
CA GLN A 154 57.20 -20.11 10.01
C GLN A 154 57.47 -19.90 11.51
N THR A 155 58.24 -20.82 12.10
CA THR A 155 58.56 -20.80 13.53
C THR A 155 59.77 -19.92 13.89
N GLY A 156 60.53 -19.43 12.89
CA GLY A 156 61.72 -18.61 13.09
C GLY A 156 62.98 -19.38 13.53
N TYR A 157 62.87 -20.68 13.80
CA TYR A 157 64.01 -21.53 14.19
C TYR A 157 64.76 -22.06 12.97
N LEU A 158 66.08 -21.85 12.91
CA LEU A 158 66.94 -22.25 11.78
C LEU A 158 66.82 -23.75 11.43
N TYR A 159 66.68 -24.61 12.45
CA TYR A 159 66.55 -26.05 12.27
C TYR A 159 65.30 -26.47 11.48
N HIS A 160 64.18 -25.75 11.63
CA HIS A 160 62.96 -26.04 10.86
C HIS A 160 63.15 -25.75 9.37
N TYR A 161 63.87 -24.68 9.03
CA TYR A 161 64.20 -24.35 7.64
C TYR A 161 65.18 -25.35 7.03
N ALA A 162 66.23 -25.73 7.77
CA ALA A 162 67.18 -26.74 7.32
C ALA A 162 66.50 -28.08 7.02
N PHE A 163 65.58 -28.51 7.88
CA PHE A 163 64.78 -29.71 7.68
C PHE A 163 63.87 -29.62 6.45
N ALA A 164 63.18 -28.50 6.26
CA ALA A 164 62.33 -28.27 5.09
C ALA A 164 63.13 -28.28 3.76
N MET A 165 64.32 -27.68 3.73
CA MET A 165 65.20 -27.71 2.56
C MET A 165 65.64 -29.14 2.21
N LEU A 166 65.98 -29.95 3.22
CA LEU A 166 66.42 -31.33 3.02
C LEU A 166 65.31 -32.20 2.44
N ILE A 167 64.08 -32.05 2.96
CA ILE A 167 62.87 -32.68 2.38
C ILE A 167 62.65 -32.21 0.94
N GLY A 168 62.76 -30.90 0.67
CA GLY A 168 62.56 -30.34 -0.67
C GLY A 168 63.54 -30.92 -1.70
N VAL A 169 64.82 -31.03 -1.35
CA VAL A 169 65.85 -31.63 -2.21
C VAL A 169 65.58 -33.12 -2.43
N ALA A 170 65.28 -33.87 -1.35
CA ALA A 170 64.96 -35.29 -1.48
C ALA A 170 63.75 -35.52 -2.39
N ALA A 171 62.67 -34.75 -2.21
CA ALA A 171 61.46 -34.83 -3.02
C ALA A 171 61.73 -34.51 -4.49
N LEU A 172 62.52 -33.47 -4.79
CA LEU A 172 62.90 -33.11 -6.16
C LEU A 172 63.72 -34.20 -6.83
N VAL A 173 64.72 -34.76 -6.13
CA VAL A 173 65.55 -35.85 -6.66
C VAL A 173 64.69 -37.09 -6.92
N THR A 174 63.81 -37.46 -5.99
CA THR A 174 62.89 -38.58 -6.17
C THR A 174 61.92 -38.35 -7.34
N TRP A 175 61.38 -37.13 -7.48
CA TRP A 175 60.50 -36.78 -8.60
C TRP A 175 61.23 -36.85 -9.94
N MET A 176 62.49 -36.42 -10.01
CA MET A 176 63.31 -36.50 -11.23
C MET A 176 63.75 -37.92 -11.59
N MET A 177 63.75 -38.84 -10.61
CA MET A 177 64.07 -40.24 -10.82
C MET A 177 62.85 -41.09 -11.23
N LEU A 178 61.64 -40.54 -11.10
CA LEU A 178 60.39 -41.09 -11.64
C LEU A 178 60.21 -40.64 -13.09
#